data_AF-A0A1X7PE64-F1
#
_entry.id   AF-A0A1X7PE64-F1
#
_cell.length_a   1.000
_cell.length_b   1.000
_cell.length_c   1.000
_cell.angle_alpha   90.00
_cell.angle_beta   90.00
_cell.angle_gamma   90.00
#
_symmetry.space_group_name_H-M   'P 1'
#
loop_
_entity.id
_entity.type
_entity.pdbx_description
1 polymer ?
#
loop_
_entity_poly.entity_id
_entity_poly.type
_entity_poly.pdbx_seq_one_letter_code
_entity_poly.pdbx_strand_id
1 'polypeptide(L)'
;MAANRKRSGAKPARRKNSGRSGGRAATSLGLVALGAVLAFAATAWFGMPDLDRLKRSIAGVAPPAKVERTAKPERARLPAQKPDRSIETAALPVPRPSKPVPQTKRDTSPLPVVARPPAEVAPTPKADVPNAPVKAALPTAPKSATRLAGLAFPICGERAARGCVVDGDTFVLDGKAIRVADIEVPAAGDPKCRREAMLAAKAKSRLRELLSAGPLELVAASDDKDIYGRKLRTVMRDGRSIGDAMIAEGLARRPTGSRQTWCG
;
A
#
# COMPACT_ATOMS: atom_id res chain seq x y z
N MET A 1 59.59 -11.32 -43.91
CA MET A 1 58.52 -11.95 -43.12
C MET A 1 59.17 -12.89 -42.13
N ALA A 2 58.91 -12.67 -40.84
CA ALA A 2 59.65 -13.23 -39.71
C ALA A 2 59.13 -14.61 -39.29
N ALA A 3 60.02 -15.50 -38.86
CA ALA A 3 59.69 -16.56 -37.90
C ALA A 3 60.94 -17.12 -37.18
N ASN A 4 60.94 -16.88 -35.86
CA ASN A 4 61.16 -17.88 -34.82
C ASN A 4 62.58 -18.45 -34.57
N ARG A 5 63.14 -18.14 -33.39
CA ARG A 5 63.95 -19.10 -32.61
C ARG A 5 64.06 -18.71 -31.12
N LYS A 6 63.61 -19.68 -30.32
CA LYS A 6 64.14 -20.17 -29.04
C LYS A 6 64.11 -19.27 -27.79
N ARG A 7 63.21 -19.68 -26.88
CA ARG A 7 63.28 -19.45 -25.44
C ARG A 7 64.35 -20.33 -24.79
N SER A 8 65.21 -19.71 -23.99
CA SER A 8 66.06 -20.30 -22.94
C SER A 8 65.81 -19.39 -21.73
N GLY A 9 65.14 -19.80 -20.65
CA GLY A 9 65.69 -20.67 -19.61
C GLY A 9 66.28 -19.80 -18.48
N ALA A 10 65.62 -19.72 -17.33
CA ALA A 10 66.24 -19.53 -16.00
C ALA A 10 65.16 -19.40 -14.90
N LYS A 11 65.34 -20.16 -13.82
CA LYS A 11 64.50 -20.21 -12.60
C LYS A 11 64.69 -18.94 -11.75
N PRO A 12 63.67 -18.40 -11.06
CA PRO A 12 63.90 -17.35 -10.08
C PRO A 12 64.34 -17.93 -8.73
N ALA A 13 65.55 -17.52 -8.31
CA ALA A 13 66.08 -17.78 -6.99
C ALA A 13 65.54 -16.75 -5.99
N ARG A 14 64.97 -17.29 -4.93
CA ARG A 14 64.57 -16.70 -3.66
C ARG A 14 65.63 -15.75 -3.10
N ARG A 15 65.25 -14.52 -2.74
CA ARG A 15 65.98 -13.76 -1.70
C ARG A 15 65.03 -12.92 -0.87
N LYS A 16 64.83 -13.35 0.38
CA LYS A 16 64.37 -12.52 1.49
C LYS A 16 65.38 -11.39 1.67
N ASN A 17 64.91 -10.17 1.89
CA ASN A 17 65.71 -9.24 2.67
C ASN A 17 64.88 -8.64 3.80
N SER A 18 65.35 -8.98 4.99
CA SER A 18 65.03 -8.45 6.29
C SER A 18 65.55 -7.03 6.43
N GLY A 19 64.70 -6.18 7.03
CA GLY A 19 65.08 -5.14 7.99
C GLY A 19 65.95 -3.99 7.49
N ARG A 20 65.56 -2.76 7.86
CA ARG A 20 66.29 -1.97 8.85
C ARG A 20 65.58 -0.63 9.09
N SER A 21 65.55 -0.28 10.38
CA SER A 21 65.43 1.04 11.02
C SER A 21 65.28 2.25 10.08
N GLY A 22 64.35 3.16 10.31
CA GLY A 22 64.20 3.89 11.56
C GLY A 22 64.27 5.37 11.21
N GLY A 23 63.29 6.14 11.66
CA GLY A 23 63.15 7.55 11.37
C GLY A 23 61.96 8.11 12.13
N ARG A 24 62.21 8.51 13.37
CA ARG A 24 61.28 9.31 14.18
C ARG A 24 61.27 10.74 13.63
N ALA A 25 60.10 11.26 13.28
CA ALA A 25 59.81 12.69 13.40
C ALA A 25 58.29 12.91 13.34
N ALA A 26 57.73 13.22 14.50
CA ALA A 26 56.57 14.06 14.74
C ALA A 26 55.65 14.42 13.55
N THR A 27 54.45 13.85 13.54
CA THR A 27 53.22 14.65 13.36
C THR A 27 52.16 14.14 14.32
N SER A 28 51.99 14.94 15.37
CA SER A 28 50.94 14.92 16.35
C SER A 28 49.57 15.18 15.74
N LEU A 29 48.57 14.48 16.29
CA LEU A 29 47.19 14.93 16.46
C LEU A 29 46.42 15.34 15.19
N GLY A 30 45.69 14.38 14.64
CA GLY A 30 44.53 14.66 13.80
C GLY A 30 44.13 13.47 12.97
N LEU A 31 43.32 12.55 13.53
CA LEU A 31 42.39 11.63 12.83
C LEU A 31 41.89 10.49 13.76
N VAL A 32 41.28 10.83 14.90
CA VAL A 32 40.41 9.87 15.64
C VAL A 32 39.05 10.47 16.00
N ALA A 33 38.79 11.74 15.66
CA ALA A 33 37.55 12.45 16.03
C ALA A 33 36.57 12.68 14.86
N LEU A 34 36.63 11.86 13.80
CA LEU A 34 35.69 11.95 12.65
C LEU A 34 34.94 10.64 12.34
N GLY A 35 35.11 9.59 13.16
CA GLY A 35 34.34 8.35 13.05
C GLY A 35 33.06 8.31 13.90
N ALA A 36 32.93 9.17 14.92
CA ALA A 36 31.85 9.11 15.90
C ALA A 36 30.63 10.00 15.60
N VAL A 37 30.69 10.87 14.57
CA VAL A 37 29.58 11.78 14.22
C VAL A 37 28.67 11.20 13.10
N LEU A 38 29.16 10.25 12.31
CA LEU A 38 28.34 9.61 11.25
C LEU A 38 27.46 8.45 11.72
N ALA A 39 27.60 8.00 12.98
CA ALA A 39 26.70 7.00 13.58
C ALA A 39 25.45 7.61 14.24
N PHE A 40 25.40 8.93 14.46
CA PHE A 40 24.24 9.62 15.06
C PHE A 40 23.26 10.21 14.03
N ALA A 41 23.62 10.27 12.74
CA ALA A 41 22.73 10.81 11.70
C ALA A 41 21.75 9.77 11.10
N ALA A 42 21.95 8.47 11.39
CA ALA A 42 21.11 7.39 10.84
C ALA A 42 19.95 6.95 11.75
N THR A 43 19.83 7.51 12.97
CA THR A 43 18.76 7.14 13.92
C THR A 43 17.51 8.03 13.81
N ALA A 44 17.52 9.04 12.94
CA ALA A 44 16.39 9.96 12.76
C ALA A 44 15.49 9.63 11.56
N TRP A 45 15.82 8.63 10.74
CA TRP A 45 15.05 8.30 9.52
C TRP A 45 14.20 7.03 9.62
N PHE A 46 14.44 6.20 10.62
CA PHE A 46 13.58 5.06 10.96
C PHE A 46 13.07 5.27 12.39
N GLY A 47 11.83 5.72 12.53
CA GLY A 47 11.14 5.74 13.81
C GLY A 47 11.02 4.31 14.35
N MET A 48 11.95 3.94 15.24
CA MET A 48 11.90 2.70 16.00
C MET A 48 10.84 2.86 17.10
N PRO A 49 9.98 1.87 17.35
CA PRO A 49 9.13 1.90 18.53
C PRO A 49 10.02 1.91 19.78
N ASP A 50 9.69 2.83 20.67
CA ASP A 50 10.26 3.07 21.99
C ASP A 50 10.72 1.77 22.70
N LEU A 51 12.04 1.54 22.74
CA LEU A 51 12.65 0.39 23.40
C LEU A 51 12.38 0.39 24.91
N ASP A 52 12.05 1.54 25.50
CA ASP A 52 11.68 1.61 26.93
C ASP A 52 10.28 1.06 27.19
N ARG A 53 9.40 1.01 26.18
CA ARG A 53 8.11 0.34 26.28
C ARG A 53 8.25 -1.19 26.25
N LEU A 54 9.24 -1.71 25.53
CA LEU A 54 9.57 -3.14 25.52
C LEU A 54 10.24 -3.56 26.84
N LYS A 55 11.21 -2.78 27.34
CA LYS A 55 11.87 -3.05 28.63
C LYS A 55 10.87 -3.07 29.80
N ARG A 56 9.89 -2.16 29.81
CA ARG A 56 8.82 -2.14 30.83
C ARG A 56 7.86 -3.33 30.74
N SER A 57 7.71 -3.95 29.56
CA SER A 57 6.86 -5.15 29.40
C SER A 57 7.55 -6.45 29.83
N ILE A 58 8.89 -6.50 29.88
CA ILE A 58 9.64 -7.72 30.23
C ILE A 58 9.94 -7.78 31.75
N ALA A 59 9.93 -6.65 32.45
CA ALA A 59 10.18 -6.58 33.90
C ALA A 59 9.07 -7.19 34.78
N GLY A 60 7.98 -7.70 34.20
CA GLY A 60 6.88 -8.36 34.93
C GLY A 60 6.87 -9.89 34.87
N VAL A 61 7.83 -10.54 34.19
CA VAL A 61 7.85 -12.00 34.08
C VAL A 61 8.70 -12.56 35.21
N ALA A 62 8.04 -13.11 36.24
CA ALA A 62 8.66 -13.91 37.28
C ALA A 62 9.46 -15.07 36.64
N PRO A 63 10.65 -15.43 37.17
CA PRO A 63 11.42 -16.54 36.63
C PRO A 63 10.65 -17.86 36.79
N PRO A 64 10.69 -18.77 35.80
CA PRO A 64 10.04 -20.06 35.93
C PRO A 64 10.74 -20.89 37.03
N ALA A 65 9.93 -21.49 37.90
CA ALA A 65 10.38 -22.41 38.93
C ALA A 65 11.17 -23.58 38.32
N LYS A 66 12.22 -23.97 39.02
CA LYS A 66 13.14 -25.07 38.70
C LYS A 66 12.36 -26.37 38.58
N VAL A 67 12.28 -26.94 37.38
CA VAL A 67 11.67 -28.26 37.15
C VAL A 67 12.66 -29.32 37.61
N GLU A 68 12.37 -29.93 38.75
CA GLU A 68 13.08 -31.07 39.30
C GLU A 68 12.79 -32.31 38.44
N ARG A 69 13.85 -32.95 37.95
CA ARG A 69 13.78 -34.20 37.19
C ARG A 69 13.29 -35.31 38.12
N THR A 70 12.09 -35.82 37.91
CA THR A 70 11.63 -37.08 38.51
C THR A 70 11.13 -38.07 37.45
N ALA A 71 11.68 -39.27 37.60
CA ALA A 71 11.39 -40.60 37.09
C ALA A 71 10.33 -40.84 35.97
N LYS A 72 10.83 -41.58 34.96
CA LYS A 72 10.22 -42.59 34.08
C LYS A 72 8.75 -43.00 34.38
N PRO A 73 7.83 -42.97 33.40
CA PRO A 73 6.50 -43.51 33.59
C PRO A 73 6.48 -45.02 33.31
N GLU A 74 6.01 -45.77 34.31
CA GLU A 74 5.57 -47.14 34.17
C GLU A 74 4.20 -47.21 33.49
N ARG A 75 4.02 -48.20 32.63
CA ARG A 75 2.91 -48.34 31.69
C ARG A 75 1.67 -48.87 32.44
N ALA A 76 0.83 -47.97 32.95
CA ALA A 76 -0.48 -48.33 33.49
C ALA A 76 -1.52 -48.44 32.36
N ARG A 77 -2.14 -49.62 32.22
CA ARG A 77 -3.31 -49.88 31.38
C ARG A 77 -4.51 -49.07 31.89
N LEU A 78 -5.12 -48.26 31.03
CA LEU A 78 -6.46 -47.71 31.29
C LEU A 78 -7.54 -48.81 31.04
N PRO A 79 -8.58 -48.89 31.89
CA PRO A 79 -9.73 -49.75 31.63
C PRO A 79 -10.60 -49.17 30.51
N ALA A 80 -11.16 -50.06 29.70
CA ALA A 80 -12.07 -49.73 28.61
C ALA A 80 -13.36 -49.06 29.17
N GLN A 81 -13.63 -47.83 28.76
CA GLN A 81 -14.91 -47.17 29.02
C GLN A 81 -15.93 -47.63 27.98
N LYS A 82 -17.10 -48.08 28.45
CA LYS A 82 -18.28 -48.40 27.63
C LYS A 82 -18.83 -47.12 26.98
N PRO A 83 -19.37 -47.19 25.75
CA PRO A 83 -19.97 -46.03 25.11
C PRO A 83 -21.28 -45.68 25.82
N ASP A 84 -21.34 -44.46 26.38
CA ASP A 84 -22.54 -43.89 26.94
C ASP A 84 -23.53 -43.56 25.81
N ARG A 85 -24.74 -44.09 25.94
CA ARG A 85 -25.82 -43.99 24.98
C ARG A 85 -26.71 -42.86 25.47
N SER A 86 -26.39 -41.61 25.16
CA SER A 86 -27.29 -40.45 25.20
C SER A 86 -26.59 -39.18 24.70
N ILE A 87 -26.61 -38.95 23.38
CA ILE A 87 -26.60 -37.58 22.86
C ILE A 87 -27.86 -37.43 22.03
N GLU A 88 -28.90 -36.93 22.69
CA GLU A 88 -30.08 -36.41 22.04
C GLU A 88 -29.64 -35.21 21.19
N THR A 89 -29.65 -35.42 19.88
CA THR A 89 -29.31 -34.41 18.89
C THR A 89 -30.44 -33.40 18.86
N ALA A 90 -30.28 -32.28 19.57
CA ALA A 90 -31.16 -31.14 19.42
C ALA A 90 -30.94 -30.53 18.02
N ALA A 91 -31.77 -30.96 17.07
CA ALA A 91 -31.84 -30.36 15.74
C ALA A 91 -32.30 -28.91 15.87
N LEU A 92 -31.48 -27.98 15.38
CA LEU A 92 -31.91 -26.61 15.10
C LEU A 92 -33.15 -26.66 14.19
N PRO A 93 -34.19 -25.82 14.41
CA PRO A 93 -35.39 -25.84 13.59
C PRO A 93 -35.05 -25.46 12.15
N VAL A 94 -35.15 -26.45 11.26
CA VAL A 94 -35.09 -26.25 9.80
C VAL A 94 -36.32 -25.42 9.40
N PRO A 95 -36.17 -24.29 8.69
CA PRO A 95 -37.32 -23.55 8.18
C PRO A 95 -38.10 -24.44 7.20
N ARG A 96 -39.40 -24.59 7.45
CA ARG A 96 -40.33 -25.33 6.59
C ARG A 96 -40.32 -24.75 5.17
N PRO A 97 -40.40 -25.58 4.11
CA PRO A 97 -40.61 -25.08 2.77
C PRO A 97 -41.96 -24.37 2.69
N SER A 98 -41.93 -23.09 2.34
CA SER A 98 -43.11 -22.29 2.03
C SER A 98 -43.90 -22.96 0.91
N LYS A 99 -45.22 -23.05 1.08
CA LYS A 99 -46.15 -23.57 0.06
C LYS A 99 -45.92 -22.87 -1.29
N PRO A 100 -46.11 -23.54 -2.44
CA PRO A 100 -46.03 -22.89 -3.73
C PRO A 100 -47.08 -21.78 -3.80
N VAL A 101 -46.65 -20.54 -4.04
CA VAL A 101 -47.54 -19.43 -4.35
C VAL A 101 -48.25 -19.77 -5.66
N PRO A 102 -49.60 -19.70 -5.74
CA PRO A 102 -50.30 -19.89 -7.01
C PRO A 102 -49.82 -18.82 -8.00
N GLN A 103 -49.24 -19.26 -9.11
CA GLN A 103 -48.93 -18.36 -10.22
C GLN A 103 -50.25 -17.94 -10.87
N THR A 104 -50.76 -16.76 -10.49
CA THR A 104 -51.77 -16.09 -11.29
C THR A 104 -51.16 -15.78 -12.64
N LYS A 105 -51.75 -16.37 -13.69
CA LYS A 105 -51.45 -16.06 -15.08
C LYS A 105 -51.54 -14.55 -15.25
N ARG A 106 -50.40 -13.89 -15.47
CA ARG A 106 -50.40 -12.51 -15.92
C ARG A 106 -50.82 -12.56 -17.38
N ASP A 107 -52.05 -12.13 -17.62
CA ASP A 107 -52.57 -11.85 -18.95
C ASP A 107 -51.62 -10.88 -19.65
N THR A 108 -50.89 -11.39 -20.64
CA THR A 108 -50.15 -10.58 -21.61
C THR A 108 -51.14 -9.96 -22.59
N SER A 109 -51.89 -8.97 -22.13
CA SER A 109 -52.57 -8.03 -23.01
C SER A 109 -51.57 -6.97 -23.46
N PRO A 110 -51.35 -6.77 -24.78
CA PRO A 110 -50.49 -5.71 -25.28
C PRO A 110 -51.03 -4.34 -24.87
N LEU A 111 -50.18 -3.48 -24.30
CA LEU A 111 -50.48 -2.07 -24.12
C LEU A 111 -50.71 -1.42 -25.51
N PRO A 112 -51.68 -0.49 -25.65
CA PRO A 112 -51.85 0.24 -26.90
C PRO A 112 -50.60 1.10 -27.15
N VAL A 113 -49.95 0.85 -28.29
CA VAL A 113 -48.89 1.72 -28.82
C VAL A 113 -49.54 3.04 -29.21
N VAL A 114 -49.43 4.04 -28.36
CA VAL A 114 -49.75 5.43 -28.74
C VAL A 114 -48.64 5.88 -29.70
N ALA A 115 -48.99 6.05 -30.97
CA ALA A 115 -48.13 6.65 -31.96
C ALA A 115 -47.76 8.08 -31.50
N ARG A 116 -46.47 8.32 -31.23
CA ARG A 116 -45.95 9.68 -31.06
C ARG A 116 -46.08 10.42 -32.39
N PRO A 117 -46.69 11.62 -32.44
CA PRO A 117 -46.65 12.45 -33.63
C PRO A 117 -45.19 12.88 -33.91
N PRO A 118 -44.81 13.06 -35.20
CA PRO A 118 -43.50 13.57 -35.55
C PRO A 118 -43.35 14.99 -35.03
N ALA A 119 -42.27 15.24 -34.27
CA ALA A 119 -41.91 16.59 -33.85
C ALA A 119 -41.59 17.43 -35.10
N GLU A 120 -42.32 18.52 -35.24
CA GLU A 120 -42.12 19.53 -36.27
C GLU A 120 -40.68 20.08 -36.21
N VAL A 121 -39.99 20.04 -37.35
CA VAL A 121 -38.64 20.58 -37.50
C VAL A 121 -38.75 22.11 -37.52
N ALA A 122 -38.45 22.73 -36.38
CA ALA A 122 -38.25 24.17 -36.33
C ALA A 122 -36.98 24.55 -37.14
N PRO A 123 -37.02 25.61 -37.97
CA PRO A 123 -35.86 26.04 -38.75
C PRO A 123 -34.77 26.59 -37.81
N THR A 124 -33.55 26.10 -38.02
CA THR A 124 -32.33 26.60 -37.36
C THR A 124 -32.15 28.10 -37.63
N PRO A 125 -32.01 28.97 -36.62
CA PRO A 125 -31.44 30.29 -36.84
C PRO A 125 -29.95 30.13 -37.16
N LYS A 126 -29.53 30.66 -38.31
CA LYS A 126 -28.10 30.80 -38.65
C LYS A 126 -27.48 31.73 -37.61
N ALA A 127 -26.75 31.16 -36.66
CA ALA A 127 -25.86 31.93 -35.81
C ALA A 127 -24.63 32.28 -36.63
N ASP A 128 -24.45 33.57 -36.92
CA ASP A 128 -23.20 34.13 -37.38
C ASP A 128 -22.06 33.68 -36.46
N VAL A 129 -21.09 32.96 -37.05
CA VAL A 129 -19.84 32.60 -36.38
C VAL A 129 -18.83 33.70 -36.74
N PRO A 130 -18.40 34.56 -35.80
CA PRO A 130 -17.22 35.38 -36.04
C PRO A 130 -16.02 34.45 -36.16
N ASN A 131 -15.46 34.39 -37.36
CA ASN A 131 -14.26 33.65 -37.69
C ASN A 131 -13.05 34.37 -37.09
N ALA A 132 -12.86 34.25 -35.78
CA ALA A 132 -11.65 34.68 -35.09
C ALA A 132 -10.73 33.47 -34.91
N PRO A 133 -9.42 33.58 -35.21
CA PRO A 133 -8.50 32.47 -35.04
C PRO A 133 -8.30 32.23 -33.54
N VAL A 134 -9.03 31.27 -32.98
CA VAL A 134 -8.67 30.69 -31.69
C VAL A 134 -7.35 29.96 -31.92
N LYS A 135 -6.25 30.61 -31.52
CA LYS A 135 -4.96 29.92 -31.34
C LYS A 135 -5.24 28.76 -30.41
N ALA A 136 -5.28 27.55 -30.97
CA ALA A 136 -5.30 26.33 -30.21
C ALA A 136 -4.05 26.31 -29.34
N ALA A 137 -4.21 26.69 -28.07
CA ALA A 137 -3.21 26.43 -27.07
C ALA A 137 -3.06 24.90 -27.01
N LEU A 138 -1.91 24.40 -27.45
CA LEU A 138 -1.57 22.98 -27.32
C LEU A 138 -1.84 22.55 -25.87
N PRO A 139 -2.39 21.34 -25.64
CA PRO A 139 -2.50 20.81 -24.29
C PRO A 139 -1.09 20.78 -23.69
N THR A 140 -0.90 21.52 -22.60
CA THR A 140 0.31 21.50 -21.79
C THR A 140 0.56 20.05 -21.40
N ALA A 141 1.66 19.46 -21.89
CA ALA A 141 2.02 18.08 -21.59
C ALA A 141 1.99 17.86 -20.07
N PRO A 142 1.42 16.75 -19.57
CA PRO A 142 1.38 16.48 -18.15
C PRO A 142 2.80 16.44 -17.60
N LYS A 143 3.01 17.10 -16.45
CA LYS A 143 4.24 17.00 -15.65
C LYS A 143 4.54 15.51 -15.44
N SER A 144 5.71 15.06 -15.90
CA SER A 144 6.29 13.70 -15.83
C SER A 144 5.36 12.62 -15.24
N ALA A 145 4.71 11.86 -16.12
CA ALA A 145 3.90 10.71 -15.74
C ALA A 145 4.77 9.43 -15.66
N THR A 146 4.71 8.72 -14.54
CA THR A 146 5.33 7.40 -14.39
C THR A 146 4.30 6.31 -14.64
N ARG A 147 4.55 5.41 -15.59
CA ARG A 147 3.70 4.23 -15.81
C ARG A 147 4.10 3.08 -14.90
N LEU A 148 3.11 2.45 -14.28
CA LEU A 148 3.25 1.23 -13.50
C LEU A 148 2.52 0.09 -14.21
N ALA A 149 3.27 -0.99 -14.45
CA ALA A 149 2.66 -2.27 -14.77
C ALA A 149 1.76 -2.72 -13.62
N GLY A 150 0.74 -3.55 -13.90
CA GLY A 150 -0.18 -4.03 -12.88
C GLY A 150 0.57 -4.69 -11.71
N LEU A 151 0.57 -4.02 -10.56
CA LEU A 151 1.15 -4.50 -9.31
C LEU A 151 0.00 -4.80 -8.33
N ALA A 152 0.21 -5.79 -7.47
CA ALA A 152 -0.66 -5.97 -6.32
C ALA A 152 -0.30 -4.95 -5.23
N PHE A 153 -1.32 -4.35 -4.61
CA PHE A 153 -1.16 -3.40 -3.51
C PHE A 153 -1.87 -3.92 -2.25
N PRO A 154 -1.34 -4.94 -1.55
CA PRO A 154 -1.91 -5.39 -0.28
C PRO A 154 -1.97 -4.24 0.73
N ILE A 155 -2.77 -4.39 1.79
CA ILE A 155 -2.67 -3.49 2.95
C ILE A 155 -1.28 -3.65 3.56
N CYS A 156 -0.62 -2.55 3.90
CA CYS A 156 0.71 -2.59 4.49
C CYS A 156 0.71 -3.43 5.78
N GLY A 157 1.69 -4.34 5.89
CA GLY A 157 1.92 -5.21 7.04
C GLY A 157 3.42 -5.47 7.20
N GLU A 158 3.79 -6.52 7.94
CA GLU A 158 5.19 -6.75 8.33
C GLU A 158 6.12 -7.16 7.18
N ARG A 159 5.59 -7.65 6.05
CA ARG A 159 6.40 -8.03 4.88
C ARG A 159 6.41 -6.93 3.81
N ALA A 160 7.59 -6.71 3.23
CA ALA A 160 7.81 -5.74 2.18
C ALA A 160 7.21 -6.21 0.85
N ALA A 161 6.04 -5.70 0.49
CA ALA A 161 5.58 -5.69 -0.88
C ALA A 161 6.22 -4.52 -1.64
N ARG A 162 6.39 -4.64 -2.97
CA ARG A 162 6.86 -3.53 -3.82
C ARG A 162 5.95 -2.30 -3.70
N GLY A 163 4.66 -2.54 -3.47
CA GLY A 163 3.71 -1.51 -3.09
C GLY A 163 2.70 -2.03 -2.08
N CYS A 164 2.22 -1.15 -1.20
CA CYS A 164 1.17 -1.48 -0.22
C CYS A 164 0.35 -0.24 0.14
N VAL A 165 -0.89 -0.43 0.60
CA VAL A 165 -1.79 0.67 1.00
C VAL A 165 -1.70 0.94 2.49
N VAL A 166 -1.39 2.18 2.85
CA VAL A 166 -1.25 2.65 4.24
C VAL A 166 -2.59 3.15 4.76
N ASP A 167 -3.25 4.04 4.02
CA ASP A 167 -4.52 4.68 4.38
C ASP A 167 -5.36 4.97 3.12
N GLY A 168 -6.55 5.57 3.27
CA GLY A 168 -7.51 5.85 2.19
C GLY A 168 -7.01 6.77 1.06
N ASP A 169 -5.91 7.50 1.26
CA ASP A 169 -5.27 8.36 0.25
C ASP A 169 -3.77 8.11 0.12
N THR A 170 -3.21 7.17 0.90
CA THR A 170 -1.77 7.02 1.05
C THR A 170 -1.36 5.58 0.80
N PHE A 171 -0.42 5.39 -0.11
CA PHE A 171 0.19 4.10 -0.41
C PHE A 171 1.71 4.23 -0.53
N VAL A 172 2.41 3.14 -0.27
CA VAL A 172 3.85 3.03 -0.49
C VAL A 172 4.08 2.35 -1.82
N LEU A 173 5.05 2.84 -2.57
CA LEU A 173 5.55 2.22 -3.79
C LEU A 173 7.07 2.37 -3.84
N ASP A 174 7.78 1.26 -3.98
CA ASP A 174 9.25 1.20 -4.02
C ASP A 174 9.90 1.94 -2.85
N GLY A 175 9.34 1.76 -1.66
CA GLY A 175 9.79 2.41 -0.41
C GLY A 175 9.43 3.90 -0.29
N LYS A 176 8.71 4.48 -1.26
CA LYS A 176 8.30 5.89 -1.24
C LYS A 176 6.82 5.99 -0.88
N ALA A 177 6.51 6.80 0.12
CA ALA A 177 5.13 7.15 0.44
C ALA A 177 4.58 8.12 -0.60
N ILE A 178 3.41 7.77 -1.15
CA ILE A 178 2.69 8.52 -2.17
C ILE A 178 1.30 8.84 -1.61
N ARG A 179 0.91 10.11 -1.69
CA ARG A 179 -0.43 10.59 -1.38
C ARG A 179 -1.15 10.93 -2.68
N VAL A 180 -2.40 10.49 -2.80
CA VAL A 180 -3.28 10.79 -3.93
C VAL A 180 -3.67 12.27 -3.84
N ALA A 181 -3.21 13.06 -4.80
CA ALA A 181 -3.19 14.52 -4.69
C ALA A 181 -4.57 15.18 -4.89
N ASP A 182 -5.48 14.53 -5.60
CA ASP A 182 -6.75 15.09 -6.02
C ASP A 182 -7.93 14.70 -5.12
N ILE A 183 -7.65 14.06 -3.98
CA ILE A 183 -8.64 13.64 -2.98
C ILE A 183 -8.24 13.96 -1.54
N GLU A 184 -9.26 14.06 -0.69
CA GLU A 184 -9.16 14.08 0.76
C GLU A 184 -10.06 12.98 1.34
N VAL A 185 -9.56 12.26 2.34
CA VAL A 185 -10.23 11.16 3.03
C VAL A 185 -10.08 11.33 4.55
N PRO A 186 -11.00 10.78 5.34
CA PRO A 186 -10.82 10.72 6.79
C PRO A 186 -9.62 9.86 7.16
N ALA A 187 -8.87 10.28 8.18
CA ALA A 187 -7.73 9.54 8.70
C ALA A 187 -8.21 8.36 9.57
N ALA A 188 -7.63 7.17 9.38
CA ALA A 188 -8.04 5.98 10.13
C ALA A 188 -7.54 5.96 11.60
N GLY A 189 -6.52 6.76 11.94
CA GLY A 189 -5.81 6.67 13.21
C GLY A 189 -6.50 7.32 14.43
N ASP A 190 -7.33 8.34 14.21
CA ASP A 190 -8.04 9.06 15.28
C ASP A 190 -9.40 9.60 14.78
N PRO A 191 -10.36 8.69 14.49
CA PRO A 191 -11.68 9.10 14.00
C PRO A 191 -12.48 9.80 15.10
N LYS A 192 -13.10 10.94 14.80
CA LYS A 192 -13.92 11.71 15.74
C LYS A 192 -15.30 11.09 15.98
N CYS A 193 -15.72 10.17 15.12
CA CYS A 193 -16.97 9.44 15.24
C CYS A 193 -16.93 8.10 14.50
N ARG A 194 -17.91 7.24 14.80
CA ARG A 194 -18.05 5.91 14.18
C ARG A 194 -18.18 5.98 12.65
N ARG A 195 -18.92 6.97 12.13
CA ARG A 195 -19.10 7.17 10.69
C ARG A 195 -17.77 7.41 9.99
N GLU A 196 -16.94 8.29 10.55
CA GLU A 196 -15.61 8.61 10.04
C GLU A 196 -14.70 7.38 10.00
N ALA A 197 -14.67 6.59 11.09
CA ALA A 197 -13.89 5.36 11.17
C ALA A 197 -14.29 4.34 10.08
N MET A 198 -15.60 4.15 9.89
CA MET A 198 -16.11 3.24 8.85
C MET A 198 -15.76 3.75 7.44
N LEU A 199 -15.84 5.06 7.22
CA LEU A 199 -15.51 5.66 5.94
C LEU A 199 -14.03 5.53 5.62
N ALA A 200 -13.15 5.76 6.60
CA ALA A 200 -11.70 5.59 6.46
C ALA A 200 -11.33 4.14 6.09
N ALA A 201 -11.91 3.16 6.80
CA ALA A 201 -11.71 1.75 6.51
C ALA A 201 -12.20 1.36 5.09
N LYS A 202 -13.37 1.87 4.68
CA LYS A 202 -13.93 1.63 3.35
C LYS A 202 -13.07 2.27 2.26
N ALA A 203 -12.64 3.51 2.45
CA ALA A 203 -11.75 4.22 1.53
C ALA A 203 -10.42 3.47 1.36
N LYS A 204 -9.81 2.99 2.45
CA LYS A 204 -8.58 2.20 2.42
C LYS A 204 -8.72 0.89 1.66
N SER A 205 -9.79 0.12 1.90
CA SER A 205 -10.06 -1.11 1.15
C SER A 205 -10.28 -0.83 -0.34
N ARG A 206 -11.02 0.25 -0.64
CA ARG A 206 -11.33 0.62 -2.01
C ARG A 206 -10.11 1.08 -2.78
N LEU A 207 -9.24 1.88 -2.17
CA LEU A 207 -7.99 2.32 -2.78
C LEU A 207 -7.12 1.11 -3.15
N ARG A 208 -7.02 0.10 -2.27
CA ARG A 208 -6.32 -1.17 -2.57
C ARG A 208 -6.88 -1.83 -3.82
N GLU A 209 -8.20 -1.98 -3.91
CA GLU A 209 -8.86 -2.63 -5.04
C GLU A 209 -8.57 -1.87 -6.33
N LEU A 210 -8.74 -0.55 -6.31
CA LEU A 210 -8.50 0.30 -7.47
C LEU A 210 -7.05 0.26 -7.90
N LEU A 211 -6.07 0.33 -6.99
CA LEU A 211 -4.64 0.23 -7.34
C LEU A 211 -4.28 -1.15 -7.90
N SER A 212 -4.86 -2.22 -7.36
CA SER A 212 -4.54 -3.60 -7.76
C SER A 212 -5.26 -4.08 -9.02
N ALA A 213 -6.24 -3.35 -9.52
CA ALA A 213 -7.07 -3.75 -10.65
C ALA A 213 -6.38 -3.68 -12.03
N GLY A 214 -5.13 -3.22 -12.09
CA GLY A 214 -4.36 -3.21 -13.34
C GLY A 214 -3.35 -2.06 -13.41
N PRO A 215 -2.76 -1.84 -14.60
CA PRO A 215 -1.81 -0.75 -14.84
C PRO A 215 -2.37 0.62 -14.46
N LEU A 216 -1.47 1.53 -14.10
CA LEU A 216 -1.81 2.89 -13.71
C LEU A 216 -0.69 3.86 -14.09
N GLU A 217 -1.03 5.14 -14.15
CA GLU A 217 -0.10 6.24 -14.39
C GLU A 217 -0.08 7.17 -13.17
N LEU A 218 1.11 7.53 -12.71
CA LEU A 218 1.31 8.49 -11.62
C LEU A 218 1.77 9.82 -12.20
N VAL A 219 0.89 10.80 -12.20
CA VAL A 219 1.18 12.15 -12.67
C VAL A 219 1.62 13.01 -11.49
N ALA A 220 2.73 13.74 -11.62
CA ALA A 220 3.16 14.67 -10.58
C ALA A 220 2.13 15.78 -10.38
N ALA A 221 1.73 16.03 -9.13
CA ALA A 221 0.97 17.23 -8.81
C ALA A 221 1.85 18.49 -8.96
N SER A 222 1.25 19.67 -8.84
CA SER A 222 1.98 20.94 -8.97
C SER A 222 3.12 21.05 -7.96
N ASP A 223 2.83 20.69 -6.71
CA ASP A 223 3.82 20.42 -5.69
C ASP A 223 4.17 18.93 -5.73
N ASP A 224 5.46 18.59 -5.83
CA ASP A 224 5.89 17.19 -5.93
C ASP A 224 5.81 16.45 -4.58
N LYS A 225 5.80 17.18 -3.46
CA LYS A 225 5.75 16.63 -2.10
C LYS A 225 4.87 17.43 -1.18
N ASP A 226 4.30 16.76 -0.18
CA ASP A 226 3.63 17.42 0.93
C ASP A 226 4.60 17.81 2.07
N ILE A 227 4.08 18.48 3.09
CA ILE A 227 4.84 18.92 4.28
C ILE A 227 5.48 17.77 5.06
N TYR A 228 4.98 16.53 4.88
CA TYR A 228 5.51 15.33 5.52
C TYR A 228 6.51 14.59 4.61
N GLY A 229 6.85 15.18 3.46
CA GLY A 229 7.79 14.62 2.48
C GLY A 229 7.22 13.50 1.62
N ARG A 230 5.91 13.19 1.70
CA ARG A 230 5.25 12.21 0.83
C ARG A 230 5.12 12.78 -0.56
N LYS A 231 5.30 11.95 -1.59
CA LYS A 231 5.12 12.36 -2.99
C LYS A 231 3.63 12.62 -3.27
N LEU A 232 3.31 13.76 -3.88
CA LEU A 232 1.95 14.06 -4.32
C LEU A 232 1.78 13.61 -5.77
N ARG A 233 0.83 12.69 -5.99
CA ARG A 233 0.57 12.13 -7.31
C ARG A 233 -0.93 12.05 -7.59
N THR A 234 -1.33 12.45 -8.78
CA THR A 234 -2.65 12.07 -9.30
C THR A 234 -2.53 10.69 -9.90
N VAL A 235 -3.37 9.76 -9.45
CA VAL A 235 -3.33 8.36 -9.87
C VAL A 235 -4.37 8.12 -10.96
N MET A 236 -3.89 7.80 -12.15
CA MET A 236 -4.72 7.69 -13.34
C MET A 236 -4.77 6.25 -13.85
N ARG A 237 -5.91 5.85 -14.41
CA ARG A 237 -6.06 4.64 -15.23
C ARG A 237 -6.92 4.99 -16.43
N ASP A 238 -6.42 4.68 -17.63
CA ASP A 238 -7.12 4.92 -18.90
C ASP A 238 -7.63 6.38 -19.03
N GLY A 239 -6.81 7.33 -18.60
CA GLY A 239 -7.15 8.76 -18.62
C GLY A 239 -8.15 9.22 -17.54
N ARG A 240 -8.57 8.35 -16.62
CA ARG A 240 -9.48 8.67 -15.52
C ARG A 240 -8.77 8.62 -14.17
N SER A 241 -9.07 9.58 -13.30
CA SER A 241 -8.52 9.55 -11.93
C SER A 241 -9.19 8.45 -11.11
N ILE A 242 -8.38 7.68 -10.39
CA ILE A 242 -8.84 6.78 -9.32
C ILE A 242 -9.46 7.60 -8.19
N GLY A 243 -8.95 8.79 -7.93
CA GLY A 243 -9.50 9.73 -6.96
C GLY A 243 -10.93 10.14 -7.28
N ASP A 244 -11.23 10.42 -8.55
CA ASP A 244 -12.58 10.75 -9.01
C ASP A 244 -13.56 9.59 -8.78
N ALA A 245 -13.11 8.34 -8.99
CA ALA A 245 -13.92 7.17 -8.68
C ALA A 245 -14.25 7.08 -7.18
N MET A 246 -13.27 7.34 -6.30
CA MET A 246 -13.49 7.35 -4.86
C MET A 246 -14.44 8.47 -4.41
N ILE A 247 -14.37 9.64 -5.05
CA ILE A 247 -15.31 10.75 -4.80
C ILE A 247 -16.73 10.36 -5.24
N ALA A 248 -16.88 9.78 -6.44
CA ALA A 248 -18.17 9.35 -6.95
C ALA A 248 -18.83 8.27 -6.06
N GLU A 249 -18.02 7.43 -5.42
CA GLU A 249 -18.47 6.42 -4.45
C GLU A 249 -18.74 7.00 -3.04
N GLY A 250 -18.52 8.30 -2.83
CA GLY A 250 -18.73 8.99 -1.56
C GLY A 250 -17.70 8.64 -0.48
N LEU A 251 -16.53 8.12 -0.87
CA LEU A 251 -15.45 7.71 0.04
C LEU A 251 -14.43 8.81 0.28
N ALA A 252 -14.36 9.78 -0.64
CA ALA A 252 -13.43 10.88 -0.62
C ALA A 252 -14.12 12.18 -1.05
N ARG A 253 -13.44 13.31 -0.83
CA ARG A 253 -13.87 14.64 -1.29
C ARG A 253 -12.74 15.32 -2.04
N ARG A 254 -13.07 16.37 -2.80
CA ARG A 254 -12.04 17.26 -3.38
C ARG A 254 -11.33 18.01 -2.26
N PRO A 255 -10.00 18.17 -2.32
CA PRO A 255 -9.28 19.00 -1.35
C PRO A 255 -9.79 20.44 -1.40
N THR A 256 -10.30 20.96 -0.28
CA THR A 256 -10.80 22.34 -0.16
C THR A 256 -9.82 23.28 0.53
N GLY A 257 -8.68 22.77 1.02
CA GLY A 257 -7.68 23.54 1.78
C GLY A 257 -8.07 23.80 3.25
N SER A 258 -9.34 23.63 3.61
CA SER A 258 -9.85 23.67 4.98
C SER A 258 -10.27 22.27 5.44
N ARG A 259 -10.06 21.98 6.74
CA ARG A 259 -10.54 20.71 7.33
C ARG A 259 -12.06 20.72 7.43
N GLN A 260 -12.68 19.70 6.84
CA GLN A 260 -14.11 19.46 6.93
C GLN A 260 -14.40 18.24 7.80
N THR A 261 -15.50 18.28 8.56
CA THR A 261 -15.93 17.14 9.39
C THR A 261 -16.49 16.00 8.54
N TRP A 262 -16.24 14.76 8.97
CA TRP A 262 -16.77 13.53 8.36
C TRP A 262 -17.93 12.91 9.15
N CYS A 263 -18.38 13.57 10.23
CA CYS A 263 -19.37 13.01 11.15
C CYS A 263 -20.83 13.22 10.73
N GLY A 264 -21.10 14.08 9.75
CA GLY A 264 -22.45 14.39 9.28
C GLY A 264 -22.84 15.82 9.59
#